data_AF-A0A817B2J1-F1
#
_entry.id   AF-A0A817B2J1-F1
#
_cell.length_a   1.000
_cell.length_b   1.000
_cell.length_c   1.000
_cell.angle_alpha   90.00
_cell.angle_beta   90.00
_cell.angle_gamma   90.00
#
_symmetry.space_group_name_H-M   'P 1'
#
loop_
_entity.id
_entity.type
_entity.pdbx_description
1 polymer ?
#
loop_
_entity_poly.entity_id
_entity_poly.type
_entity_poly.pdbx_seq_one_letter_code
_entity_poly.pdbx_strand_id
1 'polypeptide(L)'
;MNLLRLCNRIINPTRYSLNRQLQKLSVASKTPSTSLSVGQELHGYIVKEITPIPEFRLTAIKLRHKLTGCQHLHVDREHKNNVWSVAFQTTPNDDTGVAHILEHTALCGSEKFPCRDPFFKMINRSMATFMNAFTASDWTMYAFSTQNQKDYYNLMSVYLDAVLHPKLDQYDFMQEGWRLEHEKTDDPTSPIVIKGVVFNEMKGVFSDSHQVYARRIQNNLMPTSTYQYESGGDPEKIPALTWNELKEFHATHYHPSNGRFFTYGSFPLSDTLAFLNDYLNQYERQKTKAISLKLIEESRWNKPQSVHITCSPQSFVVNPNKTTTVSVSYLLGSIRNTWETFLLNIVCSLLVASEKSPFYQKLIVPNIGNSYSPDTGFGRHTLNTTFHIGLQDISKEDVDRVVKIIDETFQEVVKQGFEQSQIDALLHQFELGIKHQDENFGLKVILGLIYSWIHDTNPIDSLQITKYIEKFNNEIKKNPQLLQDVVEKYFLKNNHKLIATMNIDDEYAEKKKKKESQLCEQLISQCKDKQLIYEKGLELQKRQSAPQNVDVLPTLSITDIDKKVIRVPITQGQIGNTYVQLCEQPTNGITYFRCLLNTFELPNELKSYLPLFVNVLTK
;
A
#
# COMPACT_ATOMS: atom_id res chain seq x y z
N MET A 1 31.67 7.47 29.35
CA MET A 1 31.67 6.66 30.59
C MET A 1 31.35 7.45 31.89
N ASN A 2 31.19 8.79 31.86
CA ASN A 2 30.90 9.60 33.06
C ASN A 2 29.44 10.14 33.18
N LEU A 3 28.56 9.90 32.21
CA LEU A 3 27.14 10.30 32.28
C LEU A 3 26.22 9.26 32.97
N LEU A 4 26.58 7.97 32.93
CA LEU A 4 25.82 6.88 33.56
C LEU A 4 25.97 6.83 35.10
N ARG A 5 26.99 7.48 35.68
CA ARG A 5 27.21 7.48 37.14
C ARG A 5 26.41 8.56 37.88
N LEU A 6 25.93 9.61 37.20
CA LEU A 6 25.09 10.63 37.84
C LEU A 6 23.63 10.20 38.02
N CYS A 7 23.09 9.34 37.14
CA CYS A 7 21.70 8.88 37.23
C CYS A 7 21.44 7.95 38.43
N ASN A 8 22.46 7.33 39.01
CA ASN A 8 22.31 6.36 40.10
C ASN A 8 22.34 6.97 41.52
N ARG A 9 22.59 8.27 41.69
CA ARG A 9 22.71 8.91 43.02
C ARG A 9 21.57 9.83 43.45
N ILE A 10 20.53 10.00 42.62
CA ILE A 10 19.36 10.86 42.94
C ILE A 10 18.08 10.03 43.20
N ILE A 11 18.18 8.69 43.22
CA ILE A 11 17.05 7.79 43.45
C ILE A 11 17.09 7.28 44.90
N ASN A 12 16.54 8.04 45.85
CA ASN A 12 15.83 7.58 47.08
C ASN A 12 15.72 8.76 48.07
N PRO A 13 14.54 9.40 48.19
CA PRO A 13 13.48 8.84 49.02
C PRO A 13 12.04 8.96 48.46
N THR A 14 11.84 9.00 47.14
CA THR A 14 10.50 9.04 46.50
C THR A 14 9.96 7.68 46.03
N ARG A 15 10.73 6.59 46.17
CA ARG A 15 10.33 5.23 45.72
C ARG A 15 9.13 4.63 46.46
N TYR A 16 8.83 5.07 47.68
CA TYR A 16 7.77 4.46 48.49
C TYR A 16 6.35 4.97 48.21
N SER A 17 6.17 6.19 47.66
CA SER A 17 4.82 6.69 47.30
C SER A 17 4.42 6.37 45.87
N LEU A 18 5.37 6.32 44.93
CA LEU A 18 5.12 5.95 43.52
C LEU A 18 4.71 4.49 43.35
N ASN A 19 5.30 3.56 44.11
CA ASN A 19 4.97 2.13 43.98
C ASN A 19 3.52 1.79 44.39
N ARG A 20 2.92 2.55 45.31
CA ARG A 20 1.51 2.35 45.71
C ARG A 20 0.51 2.94 44.72
N GLN A 21 0.89 3.96 43.94
CA GLN A 21 0.08 4.48 42.83
C GLN A 21 0.25 3.63 41.57
N LEU A 22 1.44 3.10 41.31
CA LEU A 22 1.71 2.18 40.19
C LEU A 22 0.95 0.85 40.31
N GLN A 23 0.72 0.32 41.52
CA GLN A 23 -0.10 -0.88 41.72
C GLN A 23 -1.61 -0.62 41.63
N LYS A 24 -2.09 0.62 41.76
CA LYS A 24 -3.52 0.97 41.70
C LYS A 24 -3.99 1.43 40.32
N LEU A 25 -3.08 1.64 39.38
CA LEU A 25 -3.40 2.17 38.04
C LEU A 25 -2.80 1.33 36.90
N SER A 26 -2.54 0.04 37.11
CA SER A 26 -2.51 -0.91 35.99
C SER A 26 -3.94 -1.13 35.47
N VAL A 27 -4.56 -0.10 34.91
CA VAL A 27 -5.63 -0.30 33.94
C VAL A 27 -4.92 -0.79 32.67
N ALA A 28 -4.46 -2.05 32.72
CA ALA A 28 -4.14 -2.78 31.52
C ALA A 28 -5.43 -2.79 30.71
N SER A 29 -5.50 -2.02 29.62
CA SER A 29 -6.58 -2.14 28.64
C SER A 29 -6.56 -3.59 28.18
N LYS A 30 -7.50 -4.39 28.68
CA LYS A 30 -7.59 -5.82 28.37
C LYS A 30 -7.93 -5.98 26.90
N THR A 31 -7.44 -7.06 26.28
CA THR A 31 -7.93 -7.50 24.98
C THR A 31 -9.46 -7.56 25.03
N PRO A 32 -10.19 -6.95 24.08
CA PRO A 32 -11.65 -6.93 24.12
C PRO A 32 -12.22 -8.34 24.25
N SER A 33 -13.05 -8.55 25.27
CA SER A 33 -13.79 -9.80 25.44
C SER A 33 -15.09 -9.71 24.66
N THR A 34 -15.27 -10.57 23.66
CA THR A 34 -16.50 -10.63 22.87
C THR A 34 -17.49 -11.61 23.48
N SER A 35 -18.79 -11.29 23.43
CA SER A 35 -19.88 -12.21 23.80
C SER A 35 -20.26 -13.16 22.65
N LEU A 36 -19.61 -13.04 21.50
CA LEU A 36 -19.90 -13.84 20.32
C LEU A 36 -19.33 -15.26 20.44
N SER A 37 -20.00 -16.22 19.82
CA SER A 37 -19.52 -17.61 19.72
C SER A 37 -19.35 -18.04 18.26
N VAL A 38 -18.37 -18.91 18.01
CA VAL A 38 -18.19 -19.53 16.68
C VAL A 38 -19.46 -20.30 16.29
N GLY A 39 -19.93 -20.10 15.06
CA GLY A 39 -21.18 -20.67 14.55
C GLY A 39 -22.42 -19.81 14.80
N GLN A 40 -22.32 -18.75 15.62
CA GLN A 40 -23.44 -17.83 15.84
C GLN A 40 -23.83 -17.11 14.54
N GLU A 41 -25.13 -16.99 14.30
CA GLU A 41 -25.70 -16.18 13.23
C GLU A 41 -26.02 -14.76 13.73
N LEU A 42 -25.63 -13.75 12.95
CA LEU A 42 -25.88 -12.34 13.22
C LEU A 42 -26.17 -11.65 11.90
N HIS A 43 -27.39 -11.12 11.73
CA HIS A 43 -27.76 -10.31 10.57
C HIS A 43 -27.31 -10.91 9.23
N GLY A 44 -27.57 -12.19 8.99
CA GLY A 44 -27.18 -12.86 7.74
C GLY A 44 -25.71 -13.33 7.67
N TYR A 45 -24.89 -13.07 8.69
CA TYR A 45 -23.52 -13.56 8.80
C TYR A 45 -23.39 -14.74 9.77
N ILE A 46 -22.41 -15.60 9.53
CA ILE A 46 -22.00 -16.67 10.43
C ILE A 46 -20.60 -16.37 10.95
N VAL A 47 -20.42 -16.38 12.27
CA VAL A 47 -19.08 -16.28 12.89
C VAL A 47 -18.29 -17.56 12.61
N LYS A 48 -17.11 -17.44 12.01
CA LYS A 48 -16.24 -18.56 11.62
C LYS A 48 -15.06 -18.75 12.55
N GLU A 49 -14.50 -17.67 13.08
CA GLU A 49 -13.31 -17.70 13.92
C GLU A 49 -13.32 -16.47 14.83
N ILE A 50 -12.90 -16.64 16.08
CA ILE A 50 -12.68 -15.56 17.04
C ILE A 50 -11.31 -15.79 17.64
N THR A 51 -10.40 -14.85 17.43
CA THR A 51 -9.00 -14.99 17.84
C THR A 51 -8.54 -13.73 18.57
N PRO A 52 -8.33 -13.79 19.89
CA PRO A 52 -7.68 -12.72 20.64
C PRO A 52 -6.23 -12.56 20.17
N ILE A 53 -5.79 -11.32 19.96
CA ILE A 53 -4.41 -10.97 19.60
C ILE A 53 -3.87 -9.98 20.66
N PRO A 54 -3.33 -10.50 21.79
CA PRO A 54 -2.91 -9.68 22.92
C PRO A 54 -1.79 -8.70 22.59
N GLU A 55 -0.88 -9.02 21.66
CA GLU A 55 0.23 -8.12 21.31
C GLU A 55 -0.24 -6.78 20.74
N PHE A 56 -1.41 -6.77 20.09
CA PHE A 56 -2.07 -5.57 19.56
C PHE A 56 -3.29 -5.12 20.38
N ARG A 57 -3.63 -5.85 21.45
CA ARG A 57 -4.80 -5.61 22.30
C ARG A 57 -6.10 -5.53 21.50
N LEU A 58 -6.28 -6.48 20.59
CA LEU A 58 -7.45 -6.57 19.72
C LEU A 58 -8.00 -7.98 19.67
N THR A 59 -9.24 -8.13 19.20
CA THR A 59 -9.85 -9.42 18.91
C THR A 59 -10.25 -9.46 17.45
N ALA A 60 -9.69 -10.42 16.70
CA ALA A 60 -10.02 -10.63 15.30
C ALA A 60 -11.19 -11.61 15.18
N ILE A 61 -12.23 -11.21 14.45
CA ILE A 61 -13.47 -11.98 14.26
C ILE A 61 -13.67 -12.18 12.76
N LYS A 62 -13.55 -13.42 12.29
CA LYS A 62 -13.86 -13.77 10.90
C LYS A 62 -15.32 -14.16 10.79
N LEU A 63 -16.00 -13.52 9.86
CA LEU A 63 -17.40 -13.77 9.53
C LEU A 63 -17.52 -14.15 8.07
N ARG A 64 -18.63 -14.82 7.75
CA ARG A 64 -19.01 -15.13 6.37
C ARG A 64 -20.48 -14.82 6.16
N HIS A 65 -20.80 -14.04 5.13
CA HIS A 65 -22.19 -13.78 4.78
C HIS A 65 -22.83 -15.05 4.20
N LYS A 66 -24.03 -15.39 4.65
CA LYS A 66 -24.70 -16.68 4.36
C LYS A 66 -25.13 -16.81 2.91
N LEU A 67 -25.70 -15.74 2.35
CA LEU A 67 -26.27 -15.76 0.99
C LEU A 67 -25.21 -15.62 -0.10
N THR A 68 -24.31 -14.64 0.05
CA THR A 68 -23.26 -14.35 -0.96
C THR A 68 -22.01 -15.19 -0.75
N GLY A 69 -21.75 -15.63 0.49
CA GLY A 69 -20.52 -16.31 0.86
C GLY A 69 -19.30 -15.40 1.00
N CYS A 70 -19.47 -14.07 0.94
CA CYS A 70 -18.38 -13.10 1.07
C CYS A 70 -17.68 -13.21 2.42
N GLN A 71 -16.39 -12.87 2.45
CA GLN A 71 -15.59 -12.91 3.67
C GLN A 71 -15.61 -11.54 4.34
N HIS A 72 -15.70 -11.53 5.67
CA HIS A 72 -15.61 -10.30 6.46
C HIS A 72 -14.66 -10.53 7.64
N LEU A 73 -13.67 -9.66 7.80
CA LEU A 73 -12.83 -9.59 8.99
C LEU A 73 -13.19 -8.35 9.81
N HIS A 74 -13.69 -8.55 11.02
CA HIS A 74 -13.82 -7.48 12.01
C HIS A 74 -12.66 -7.53 12.99
N VAL A 75 -12.03 -6.38 13.24
CA VAL A 75 -10.96 -6.23 14.22
C VAL A 75 -11.46 -5.32 15.33
N ASP A 76 -11.89 -5.94 16.42
CA ASP A 76 -12.42 -5.27 17.60
C ASP A 76 -11.26 -4.72 18.43
N ARG A 77 -11.25 -3.40 18.63
CA ARG A 77 -10.25 -2.68 19.43
C ARG A 77 -10.84 -1.39 19.96
N GLU A 78 -10.56 -1.09 21.23
CA GLU A 78 -10.89 0.18 21.88
C GLU A 78 -10.13 1.36 21.25
N HIS A 79 -10.60 1.79 20.08
CA HIS A 79 -10.01 2.83 19.25
C HIS A 79 -11.13 3.67 18.62
N LYS A 80 -11.06 4.99 18.79
CA LYS A 80 -12.11 5.90 18.30
C LYS A 80 -12.13 6.01 16.78
N ASN A 81 -10.97 5.99 16.15
CA ASN A 81 -10.89 6.05 14.70
C ASN A 81 -11.22 4.67 14.12
N ASN A 82 -12.44 4.53 13.61
CA ASN A 82 -12.99 3.29 13.06
C ASN A 82 -12.74 3.25 11.56
N VAL A 83 -12.50 2.07 11.01
CA VAL A 83 -12.22 1.86 9.59
C VAL A 83 -13.26 0.95 9.00
N TRP A 84 -13.64 1.23 7.76
CA TRP A 84 -14.37 0.32 6.89
C TRP A 84 -13.63 0.22 5.57
N SER A 85 -13.58 -0.98 5.00
CA SER A 85 -13.20 -1.15 3.60
C SER A 85 -13.87 -2.35 2.95
N VAL A 86 -13.88 -2.31 1.62
CA VAL A 86 -14.19 -3.45 0.78
C VAL A 86 -13.14 -3.56 -0.32
N ALA A 87 -12.64 -4.77 -0.54
CA ALA A 87 -11.71 -5.07 -1.62
C ALA A 87 -12.27 -6.16 -2.53
N PHE A 88 -12.03 -6.02 -3.83
CA PHE A 88 -12.39 -7.00 -4.86
C PHE A 88 -11.12 -7.49 -5.55
N GLN A 89 -11.07 -8.78 -5.86
CA GLN A 89 -10.00 -9.31 -6.72
C GLN A 89 -10.31 -8.85 -8.15
N THR A 90 -9.43 -8.06 -8.73
CA THR A 90 -9.60 -7.43 -10.05
C THR A 90 -8.37 -7.76 -10.87
N THR A 91 -8.48 -8.67 -11.84
CA THR A 91 -7.32 -9.18 -12.59
C THR A 91 -7.38 -8.72 -14.05
N PRO A 92 -6.70 -7.61 -14.43
CA PRO A 92 -6.59 -7.19 -15.81
C PRO A 92 -5.93 -8.26 -16.69
N ASN A 93 -6.32 -8.29 -17.95
CA ASN A 93 -5.75 -9.15 -19.00
C ASN A 93 -5.14 -8.32 -20.15
N ASP A 94 -4.99 -7.02 -19.95
CA ASP A 94 -4.37 -6.07 -20.86
C ASP A 94 -3.83 -4.84 -20.09
N ASP A 95 -3.16 -3.95 -20.80
CA ASP A 95 -2.55 -2.73 -20.26
C ASP A 95 -3.47 -1.50 -20.33
N THR A 96 -4.79 -1.70 -20.50
CA THR A 96 -5.71 -0.58 -20.70
C THR A 96 -5.99 0.22 -19.43
N GLY A 97 -5.63 -0.32 -18.26
CA GLY A 97 -5.92 0.29 -16.97
C GLY A 97 -7.39 0.15 -16.57
N VAL A 98 -8.14 -0.81 -17.13
CA VAL A 98 -9.57 -1.00 -16.87
C VAL A 98 -9.93 -1.04 -15.37
N ALA A 99 -9.08 -1.65 -14.54
CA ALA A 99 -9.30 -1.71 -13.09
C ALA A 99 -9.19 -0.32 -12.44
N HIS A 100 -8.19 0.47 -12.86
CA HIS A 100 -7.94 1.81 -12.34
C HIS A 100 -9.00 2.81 -12.82
N ILE A 101 -9.37 2.76 -14.10
CA ILE A 101 -10.45 3.60 -14.63
C ILE A 101 -11.80 3.21 -14.01
N LEU A 102 -12.04 1.93 -13.74
CA LEU A 102 -13.24 1.50 -13.03
C LEU A 102 -13.26 2.04 -11.60
N GLU A 103 -12.12 2.07 -10.92
CA GLU A 103 -12.02 2.62 -9.58
C GLU A 103 -12.47 4.09 -9.50
N HIS A 104 -11.98 4.92 -10.42
CA HIS A 104 -12.43 6.31 -10.55
C HIS A 104 -13.92 6.40 -10.92
N THR A 105 -14.35 5.68 -11.96
CA THR A 105 -15.71 5.82 -12.51
C THR A 105 -16.80 5.27 -11.59
N ALA A 106 -16.48 4.28 -10.73
CA ALA A 106 -17.39 3.82 -9.69
C ALA A 106 -17.72 4.93 -8.68
N LEU A 107 -16.78 5.87 -8.46
CA LEU A 107 -16.94 6.99 -7.54
C LEU A 107 -17.58 8.23 -8.16
N CYS A 108 -17.94 8.20 -9.45
CA CYS A 108 -18.57 9.32 -10.16
C CYS A 108 -20.10 9.44 -9.96
N GLY A 109 -20.73 8.43 -9.36
CA GLY A 109 -22.17 8.40 -9.10
C GLY A 109 -22.72 6.99 -9.05
N SER A 110 -23.82 6.82 -8.34
CA SER A 110 -24.46 5.51 -8.12
C SER A 110 -25.98 5.62 -8.22
N GLU A 111 -26.69 4.49 -8.16
CA GLU A 111 -28.16 4.47 -8.24
C GLU A 111 -28.82 5.30 -7.14
N LYS A 112 -28.36 5.16 -5.89
CA LYS A 112 -28.87 5.91 -4.73
C LYS A 112 -28.37 7.35 -4.69
N PHE A 113 -27.13 7.58 -5.17
CA PHE A 113 -26.49 8.90 -5.17
C PHE A 113 -26.12 9.31 -6.61
N PRO A 114 -27.10 9.66 -7.45
CA PRO A 114 -26.88 9.90 -8.88
C PRO A 114 -26.25 11.26 -9.19
N CYS A 115 -25.90 12.04 -8.17
CA CYS A 115 -25.20 13.30 -8.36
C CYS A 115 -23.76 13.01 -8.80
N ARG A 116 -23.20 13.88 -9.65
CA ARG A 116 -21.81 13.73 -10.11
C ARG A 116 -20.80 13.83 -8.96
N ASP A 117 -19.76 13.00 -8.96
CA ASP A 117 -18.63 13.01 -8.02
C ASP A 117 -19.05 13.01 -6.53
N PRO A 118 -19.90 12.06 -6.08
CA PRO A 118 -20.35 11.97 -4.69
C PRO A 118 -19.18 11.84 -3.71
N PHE A 119 -18.13 11.10 -4.10
CA PHE A 119 -16.92 10.91 -3.30
C PHE A 119 -16.26 12.24 -2.90
N PHE A 120 -15.96 13.11 -3.88
CA PHE A 120 -15.34 14.40 -3.61
C PHE A 120 -16.27 15.34 -2.82
N LYS A 121 -17.57 15.27 -3.06
CA LYS A 121 -18.57 16.06 -2.32
C LYS A 121 -18.68 15.65 -0.85
N MET A 122 -18.40 14.39 -0.53
CA MET A 122 -18.41 13.91 0.85
C MET A 122 -17.27 14.49 1.69
N ILE A 123 -16.15 14.92 1.09
CA ILE A 123 -15.02 15.55 1.81
C ILE A 123 -15.47 16.75 2.65
N ASN A 124 -16.39 17.56 2.14
CA ASN A 124 -16.92 18.74 2.84
C ASN A 124 -18.18 18.45 3.69
N ARG A 125 -18.65 17.19 3.73
CA ARG A 125 -19.88 16.76 4.42
C ARG A 125 -19.61 15.76 5.54
N SER A 126 -18.34 15.40 5.72
CA SER A 126 -17.86 14.33 6.58
C SER A 126 -16.77 14.85 7.53
N MET A 127 -16.51 14.10 8.61
CA MET A 127 -15.35 14.28 9.48
C MET A 127 -14.40 13.08 9.34
N ALA A 128 -14.36 12.48 8.15
CA ALA A 128 -13.46 11.39 7.85
C ALA A 128 -12.02 11.78 8.16
N THR A 129 -11.33 10.90 8.87
CA THR A 129 -9.88 10.97 9.07
C THR A 129 -9.12 10.40 7.88
N PHE A 130 -9.79 9.62 7.03
CA PHE A 130 -9.26 9.10 5.78
C PHE A 130 -10.41 8.75 4.83
N MET A 131 -10.26 9.05 3.54
CA MET A 131 -11.13 8.56 2.46
C MET A 131 -10.26 8.35 1.23
N ASN A 132 -10.23 7.13 0.70
CA ASN A 132 -9.58 6.87 -0.58
C ASN A 132 -10.08 5.57 -1.22
N ALA A 133 -9.58 5.32 -2.42
CA ALA A 133 -9.60 4.03 -3.06
C ALA A 133 -8.20 3.74 -3.63
N PHE A 134 -7.95 2.48 -3.95
CA PHE A 134 -6.64 1.99 -4.35
C PHE A 134 -6.81 0.90 -5.40
N THR A 135 -6.04 1.00 -6.48
CA THR A 135 -5.89 -0.07 -7.47
C THR A 135 -4.48 -0.64 -7.40
N ALA A 136 -4.35 -1.89 -6.97
CA ALA A 136 -3.12 -2.67 -7.06
C ALA A 136 -3.10 -3.49 -8.36
N SER A 137 -2.13 -4.38 -8.51
CA SER A 137 -1.99 -5.18 -9.73
C SER A 137 -3.13 -6.18 -9.96
N ASP A 138 -3.75 -6.68 -8.89
CA ASP A 138 -4.75 -7.75 -8.94
C ASP A 138 -5.93 -7.56 -7.96
N TRP A 139 -6.05 -6.38 -7.36
CA TRP A 139 -7.17 -6.01 -6.50
C TRP A 139 -7.43 -4.50 -6.50
N THR A 140 -8.69 -4.14 -6.28
CA THR A 140 -9.12 -2.77 -6.02
C THR A 140 -9.78 -2.71 -4.64
N MET A 141 -9.42 -1.73 -3.82
CA MET A 141 -9.96 -1.53 -2.47
C MET A 141 -10.47 -0.11 -2.28
N TYR A 142 -11.61 0.00 -1.63
CA TYR A 142 -12.22 1.26 -1.22
C TYR A 142 -12.25 1.31 0.30
N ALA A 143 -11.72 2.39 0.89
CA ALA A 143 -11.57 2.47 2.33
C ALA A 143 -11.80 3.89 2.85
N PHE A 144 -12.42 3.97 4.02
CA PHE A 144 -12.48 5.22 4.79
C PHE A 144 -12.27 4.94 6.27
N SER A 145 -11.94 6.01 7.01
CA SER A 145 -11.93 5.99 8.47
C SER A 145 -12.54 7.26 9.04
N THR A 146 -13.20 7.14 10.18
CA THR A 146 -13.81 8.28 10.88
C THR A 146 -13.95 7.98 12.37
N GLN A 147 -13.97 9.04 13.17
CA GLN A 147 -14.24 8.98 14.61
C GLN A 147 -15.72 9.21 14.95
N ASN A 148 -16.53 9.62 13.97
CA ASN A 148 -17.94 9.92 14.17
C ASN A 148 -18.81 8.75 13.67
N GLN A 149 -19.67 8.23 14.53
CA GLN A 149 -20.47 7.05 14.21
C GLN A 149 -21.55 7.32 13.16
N LYS A 150 -22.17 8.50 13.15
CA LYS A 150 -23.14 8.87 12.12
C LYS A 150 -22.46 8.99 10.76
N ASP A 151 -21.30 9.63 10.75
CA ASP A 151 -20.45 9.76 9.56
C ASP A 151 -20.02 8.39 9.00
N TYR A 152 -19.74 7.43 9.89
CA TYR A 152 -19.38 6.07 9.50
C TYR A 152 -20.44 5.41 8.61
N TYR A 153 -21.71 5.49 9.01
CA TYR A 153 -22.80 4.94 8.21
C TYR A 153 -23.11 5.78 6.97
N ASN A 154 -22.94 7.10 7.03
CA ASN A 154 -23.06 7.98 5.87
C ASN A 154 -22.05 7.59 4.77
N LEU A 155 -20.78 7.48 5.14
CA LEU A 155 -19.71 7.08 4.23
C LEU A 155 -19.89 5.64 3.75
N MET A 156 -20.20 4.70 4.64
CA MET A 156 -20.46 3.32 4.25
C MET A 156 -21.61 3.21 3.24
N SER A 157 -22.67 4.01 3.39
CA SER A 157 -23.76 4.05 2.41
C SER A 157 -23.28 4.52 1.03
N VAL A 158 -22.51 5.61 0.98
CA VAL A 158 -22.00 6.19 -0.29
C VAL A 158 -21.05 5.23 -0.98
N TYR A 159 -20.09 4.64 -0.24
CA TYR A 159 -19.13 3.70 -0.79
C TYR A 159 -19.77 2.38 -1.24
N LEU A 160 -20.67 1.79 -0.46
CA LEU A 160 -21.34 0.54 -0.86
C LEU A 160 -22.14 0.72 -2.14
N ASP A 161 -22.88 1.83 -2.25
CA ASP A 161 -23.67 2.11 -3.43
C ASP A 161 -22.78 2.40 -4.65
N ALA A 162 -21.69 3.15 -4.46
CA ALA A 162 -20.70 3.43 -5.50
C ALA A 162 -20.07 2.14 -6.05
N VAL A 163 -19.67 1.19 -5.21
CA VAL A 163 -18.99 -0.01 -5.70
C VAL A 163 -19.96 -1.08 -6.21
N LEU A 164 -21.14 -1.24 -5.61
CA LEU A 164 -22.07 -2.31 -5.96
C LEU A 164 -23.09 -1.90 -7.03
N HIS A 165 -23.49 -0.62 -7.06
CA HIS A 165 -24.50 -0.06 -7.96
C HIS A 165 -24.02 1.24 -8.63
N PRO A 166 -22.81 1.28 -9.23
CA PRO A 166 -22.34 2.48 -9.90
C PRO A 166 -23.17 2.77 -11.14
N LYS A 167 -23.33 4.06 -11.44
CA LYS A 167 -24.03 4.50 -12.65
C LYS A 167 -23.25 4.15 -13.93
N LEU A 168 -21.92 4.21 -13.86
CA LEU A 168 -20.99 4.02 -14.98
C LEU A 168 -21.44 4.79 -16.24
N ASP A 169 -21.74 6.09 -16.11
CA ASP A 169 -22.16 6.92 -17.23
C ASP A 169 -21.03 7.03 -18.27
N GLN A 170 -21.39 7.02 -19.55
CA GLN A 170 -20.41 7.10 -20.63
C GLN A 170 -19.59 8.40 -20.58
N TYR A 171 -20.17 9.53 -20.16
CA TYR A 171 -19.46 10.80 -20.05
C TYR A 171 -18.50 10.83 -18.87
N ASP A 172 -18.83 10.13 -17.77
CA ASP A 172 -17.92 9.96 -16.63
C ASP A 172 -16.73 9.08 -17.04
N PHE A 173 -16.97 8.00 -17.80
CA PHE A 173 -15.90 7.20 -18.41
C PHE A 173 -14.99 8.04 -19.33
N MET A 174 -15.57 8.91 -20.16
CA MET A 174 -14.82 9.80 -21.05
C MET A 174 -13.99 10.85 -20.29
N GLN A 175 -14.48 11.27 -19.13
CA GLN A 175 -13.77 12.21 -18.26
C GLN A 175 -12.61 11.53 -17.54
N GLU A 176 -12.92 10.45 -16.81
CA GLU A 176 -11.97 9.79 -15.91
C GLU A 176 -10.97 8.91 -16.67
N GLY A 177 -11.43 8.15 -17.66
CA GLY A 177 -10.58 7.25 -18.45
C GLY A 177 -9.84 7.98 -19.56
N TRP A 178 -10.48 8.06 -20.72
CA TRP A 178 -9.93 8.75 -21.88
C TRP A 178 -11.01 9.15 -22.90
N ARG A 179 -10.70 10.15 -23.73
CA ARG A 179 -11.49 10.56 -24.90
C ARG A 179 -10.63 11.31 -25.90
N LEU A 180 -11.11 11.40 -27.13
CA LEU A 180 -10.69 12.43 -28.08
C LEU A 180 -11.44 13.72 -27.78
N GLU A 181 -10.74 14.85 -27.75
CA GLU A 181 -11.33 16.18 -27.58
C GLU A 181 -10.51 17.22 -28.35
N HIS A 182 -11.18 18.25 -28.85
CA HIS A 182 -10.50 19.45 -29.34
C HIS A 182 -9.68 20.08 -28.20
N GLU A 183 -8.46 20.54 -28.51
CA GLU A 183 -7.56 21.18 -27.55
C GLU A 183 -8.30 22.33 -26.85
N LYS A 184 -9.01 23.15 -27.64
CA LYS A 184 -10.00 24.12 -27.18
C LYS A 184 -11.41 23.58 -27.44
N THR A 185 -12.13 23.28 -26.37
CA THR A 185 -13.44 22.60 -26.44
C THR A 185 -14.50 23.36 -27.24
N ASP A 186 -14.39 24.69 -27.32
CA ASP A 186 -15.29 25.62 -28.02
C ASP A 186 -14.85 25.96 -29.45
N ASP A 187 -13.72 25.43 -29.92
CA ASP A 187 -13.16 25.70 -31.24
C ASP A 187 -12.94 24.39 -32.03
N PRO A 188 -13.85 24.05 -32.98
CA PRO A 188 -13.75 22.83 -33.79
C PRO A 188 -12.59 22.86 -34.79
N THR A 189 -11.89 24.00 -34.96
CA THR A 189 -10.69 24.10 -35.79
C THR A 189 -9.41 23.80 -35.03
N SER A 190 -9.47 23.76 -33.69
CA SER A 190 -8.32 23.42 -32.86
C SER A 190 -7.93 21.94 -33.01
N PRO A 191 -6.65 21.59 -32.82
CA PRO A 191 -6.20 20.20 -32.93
C PRO A 191 -6.97 19.26 -32.00
N ILE A 192 -7.21 18.03 -32.45
CA ILE A 192 -7.81 16.98 -31.61
C ILE A 192 -6.68 16.27 -30.86
N VAL A 193 -6.85 16.11 -29.55
CA VAL A 193 -5.90 15.48 -28.63
C VAL A 193 -6.58 14.41 -27.77
N ILE A 194 -5.79 13.55 -27.14
CA ILE A 194 -6.28 12.59 -26.14
C ILE A 194 -6.32 13.27 -24.78
N LYS A 195 -7.46 13.22 -24.08
CA LYS A 195 -7.63 13.73 -22.71
C LYS A 195 -8.25 12.67 -21.81
N GLY A 196 -7.98 12.73 -20.51
CA GLY A 196 -8.55 11.85 -19.48
C GLY A 196 -7.82 12.04 -18.15
N VAL A 197 -8.49 11.80 -17.02
CA VAL A 197 -7.87 11.94 -15.69
C VAL A 197 -6.79 10.86 -15.52
N VAL A 198 -7.17 9.59 -15.59
CA VAL A 198 -6.27 8.43 -15.46
C VAL A 198 -5.22 8.42 -16.58
N PHE A 199 -5.60 8.76 -17.81
CA PHE A 199 -4.63 8.90 -18.91
C PHE A 199 -3.50 9.88 -18.56
N ASN A 200 -3.82 11.06 -18.02
CA ASN A 200 -2.82 12.06 -17.66
C ASN A 200 -2.06 11.69 -16.38
N GLU A 201 -2.73 11.06 -15.42
CA GLU A 201 -2.09 10.53 -14.21
C GLU A 201 -1.01 9.51 -14.57
N MET A 202 -1.35 8.53 -15.41
CA MET A 202 -0.40 7.51 -15.84
C MET A 202 0.70 8.09 -16.74
N LYS A 203 0.43 9.14 -17.53
CA LYS A 203 1.52 9.89 -18.19
C LYS A 203 2.51 10.48 -17.18
N GLY A 204 2.00 10.99 -16.06
CA GLY A 204 2.80 11.47 -14.92
C GLY A 204 3.61 10.36 -14.27
N VAL A 205 2.99 9.22 -13.97
CA VAL A 205 3.68 8.02 -13.42
C VAL A 205 4.82 7.58 -14.35
N PHE A 206 4.55 7.46 -15.65
CA PHE A 206 5.55 7.06 -16.65
C PHE A 206 6.52 8.20 -17.05
N SER A 207 6.48 9.35 -16.37
CA SER A 207 7.52 10.38 -16.48
C SER A 207 8.65 10.17 -15.46
N ASP A 208 8.38 9.42 -14.39
CA ASP A 208 9.39 9.02 -13.40
C ASP A 208 10.12 7.75 -13.89
N SER A 209 11.43 7.85 -14.09
CA SER A 209 12.27 6.73 -14.52
C SER A 209 12.26 5.56 -13.53
N HIS A 210 12.12 5.82 -12.22
CA HIS A 210 12.06 4.75 -11.22
C HIS A 210 10.76 3.95 -11.35
N GLN A 211 9.64 4.62 -11.61
CA GLN A 211 8.36 3.97 -11.83
C GLN A 211 8.36 3.15 -13.12
N VAL A 212 8.93 3.68 -14.21
CA VAL A 212 9.12 2.91 -15.44
C VAL A 212 9.96 1.67 -15.18
N TYR A 213 11.06 1.80 -14.43
CA TYR A 213 11.95 0.69 -14.13
C TYR A 213 11.28 -0.42 -13.32
N ALA A 214 10.66 -0.05 -12.19
CA ALA A 214 9.90 -0.94 -11.30
C ALA A 214 8.85 -1.77 -12.06
N ARG A 215 8.02 -1.08 -12.85
CA ARG A 215 6.93 -1.70 -13.61
C ARG A 215 7.45 -2.65 -14.68
N ARG A 216 8.45 -2.24 -15.45
CA ARG A 216 9.06 -3.09 -16.47
C ARG A 216 9.75 -4.30 -15.85
N ILE A 217 10.36 -4.19 -14.66
CA ILE A 217 10.86 -5.36 -13.91
C ILE A 217 9.71 -6.31 -13.57
N GLN A 218 8.62 -5.80 -12.98
CA GLN A 218 7.47 -6.64 -12.62
C GLN A 218 6.91 -7.39 -13.83
N ASN A 219 6.68 -6.67 -14.94
CA ASN A 219 6.08 -7.27 -16.14
C ASN A 219 6.98 -8.34 -16.76
N ASN A 220 8.30 -8.11 -16.78
CA ASN A 220 9.24 -9.07 -17.36
C ASN A 220 9.58 -10.22 -16.39
N LEU A 221 9.48 -10.02 -15.08
CA LEU A 221 9.66 -11.07 -14.09
C LEU A 221 8.44 -11.98 -14.01
N MET A 222 7.24 -11.49 -14.30
CA MET A 222 6.01 -12.27 -14.21
C MET A 222 5.20 -12.26 -15.53
N PRO A 223 5.76 -12.79 -16.64
CA PRO A 223 5.17 -12.68 -17.98
C PRO A 223 3.99 -13.64 -18.26
N THR A 224 3.69 -14.61 -17.38
CA THR A 224 2.61 -15.59 -17.63
C THR A 224 1.36 -15.37 -16.77
N SER A 225 1.43 -14.45 -15.80
CA SER A 225 0.34 -14.06 -14.91
C SER A 225 -0.22 -12.68 -15.26
N THR A 226 -1.22 -12.20 -14.51
CA THR A 226 -1.79 -10.85 -14.68
C THR A 226 -0.75 -9.74 -14.46
N TYR A 227 0.32 -10.02 -13.71
CA TYR A 227 1.36 -9.05 -13.38
C TYR A 227 2.24 -8.65 -14.57
N GLN A 228 2.09 -9.32 -15.72
CA GLN A 228 2.67 -8.89 -16.99
C GLN A 228 2.07 -7.57 -17.49
N TYR A 229 0.85 -7.25 -17.06
CA TYR A 229 0.10 -6.09 -17.50
C TYR A 229 0.25 -4.91 -16.54
N GLU A 230 0.04 -3.71 -17.07
CA GLU A 230 -0.04 -2.48 -16.29
C GLU A 230 -1.48 -2.20 -15.81
N SER A 231 -1.79 -2.60 -14.58
CA SER A 231 -3.13 -2.42 -13.98
C SER A 231 -3.57 -0.96 -13.85
N GLY A 232 -2.62 -0.03 -13.72
CA GLY A 232 -2.88 1.41 -13.72
C GLY A 232 -3.21 1.96 -15.11
N GLY A 233 -2.79 1.26 -16.17
CA GLY A 233 -2.87 1.65 -17.57
C GLY A 233 -1.55 2.15 -18.15
N ASP A 234 -1.08 1.53 -19.25
CA ASP A 234 -0.02 2.11 -20.07
C ASP A 234 -0.65 3.20 -20.96
N PRO A 235 -0.16 4.46 -20.94
CA PRO A 235 -0.72 5.53 -21.77
C PRO A 235 -0.85 5.19 -23.26
N GLU A 236 0.02 4.33 -23.81
CA GLU A 236 -0.08 3.87 -25.21
C GLU A 236 -1.24 2.89 -25.44
N LYS A 237 -1.85 2.36 -24.38
CA LYS A 237 -2.85 1.28 -24.39
C LYS A 237 -4.19 1.68 -23.76
N ILE A 238 -4.21 2.66 -22.85
CA ILE A 238 -5.44 3.23 -22.28
C ILE A 238 -6.50 3.55 -23.35
N PRO A 239 -6.15 4.19 -24.49
CA PRO A 239 -7.12 4.51 -25.54
C PRO A 239 -7.74 3.32 -26.29
N ALA A 240 -7.36 2.08 -25.96
CA ALA A 240 -8.04 0.90 -26.48
C ALA A 240 -9.27 0.51 -25.65
N LEU A 241 -9.38 0.98 -24.40
CA LEU A 241 -10.50 0.62 -23.52
C LEU A 241 -11.82 1.18 -24.03
N THR A 242 -12.84 0.35 -24.11
CA THR A 242 -14.21 0.77 -24.40
C THR A 242 -15.07 0.85 -23.13
N TRP A 243 -16.10 1.71 -23.18
CA TRP A 243 -17.08 1.82 -22.09
C TRP A 243 -17.81 0.50 -21.79
N ASN A 244 -18.02 -0.36 -22.80
CA ASN A 244 -18.67 -1.65 -22.60
C ASN A 244 -17.73 -2.64 -21.88
N GLU A 245 -16.44 -2.66 -22.22
CA GLU A 245 -15.45 -3.48 -21.50
C GLU A 245 -15.33 -3.05 -20.04
N LEU A 246 -15.38 -1.75 -19.74
CA LEU A 246 -15.41 -1.25 -18.36
C LEU A 246 -16.61 -1.80 -17.57
N LYS A 247 -17.82 -1.75 -18.15
CA LYS A 247 -19.04 -2.29 -17.51
C LYS A 247 -18.96 -3.81 -17.34
N GLU A 248 -18.45 -4.53 -18.33
CA GLU A 248 -18.27 -5.98 -18.25
C GLU A 248 -17.25 -6.35 -17.16
N PHE A 249 -16.17 -5.56 -17.05
CA PHE A 249 -15.18 -5.72 -15.99
C PHE A 249 -15.80 -5.50 -14.61
N HIS A 250 -16.65 -4.48 -14.44
CA HIS A 250 -17.43 -4.29 -13.20
C HIS A 250 -18.34 -5.48 -12.91
N ALA A 251 -19.18 -5.87 -13.86
CA ALA A 251 -20.14 -6.98 -13.70
C ALA A 251 -19.44 -8.30 -13.33
N THR A 252 -18.23 -8.52 -13.85
CA THR A 252 -17.42 -9.71 -13.57
C THR A 252 -16.78 -9.67 -12.18
N HIS A 253 -16.23 -8.53 -11.76
CA HIS A 253 -15.35 -8.46 -10.59
C HIS A 253 -16.02 -7.90 -9.32
N TYR A 254 -17.03 -7.05 -9.42
CA TYR A 254 -17.60 -6.30 -8.30
C TYR A 254 -18.81 -7.00 -7.63
N HIS A 255 -19.00 -8.28 -7.90
CA HIS A 255 -20.00 -9.08 -7.19
C HIS A 255 -19.58 -9.34 -5.73
N PRO A 256 -20.47 -9.23 -4.72
CA PRO A 256 -20.09 -9.41 -3.32
C PRO A 256 -19.43 -10.74 -2.98
N SER A 257 -19.73 -11.82 -3.71
CA SER A 257 -19.03 -13.11 -3.57
C SER A 257 -17.51 -13.01 -3.76
N ASN A 258 -17.03 -12.03 -4.53
CA ASN A 258 -15.62 -11.72 -4.72
C ASN A 258 -15.07 -10.74 -3.68
N GLY A 259 -15.95 -10.08 -2.91
CA GLY A 259 -15.60 -9.05 -1.93
C GLY A 259 -14.94 -9.60 -0.67
N ARG A 260 -13.98 -8.83 -0.13
CA ARG A 260 -13.39 -8.96 1.21
C ARG A 260 -13.74 -7.70 2.01
N PHE A 261 -14.60 -7.83 3.00
CA PHE A 261 -15.09 -6.71 3.82
C PHE A 261 -14.31 -6.59 5.11
N PHE A 262 -13.78 -5.41 5.41
CA PHE A 262 -13.02 -5.16 6.63
C PHE A 262 -13.68 -4.08 7.46
N THR A 263 -13.68 -4.29 8.77
CA THR A 263 -14.12 -3.29 9.75
C THR A 263 -13.19 -3.31 10.93
N TYR A 264 -12.89 -2.14 11.50
CA TYR A 264 -12.00 -2.01 12.65
C TYR A 264 -12.48 -0.92 13.58
N GLY A 265 -12.29 -1.13 14.88
CA GLY A 265 -12.43 -0.10 15.91
C GLY A 265 -13.44 -0.50 16.98
N SER A 266 -14.03 0.52 17.60
CA SER A 266 -14.90 0.42 18.78
C SER A 266 -16.40 0.50 18.48
N PHE A 267 -16.81 0.75 17.23
CA PHE A 267 -18.23 0.78 16.88
C PHE A 267 -18.86 -0.62 16.93
N PRO A 268 -20.14 -0.73 17.35
CA PRO A 268 -20.79 -2.03 17.48
C PRO A 268 -20.81 -2.83 16.18
N LEU A 269 -20.24 -4.04 16.22
CA LEU A 269 -20.23 -4.94 15.07
C LEU A 269 -21.65 -5.28 14.60
N SER A 270 -22.59 -5.55 15.52
CA SER A 270 -23.98 -5.90 15.20
C SER A 270 -24.63 -4.89 14.25
N ASP A 271 -24.54 -3.60 14.57
CA ASP A 271 -25.17 -2.53 13.78
C ASP A 271 -24.52 -2.41 12.39
N THR A 272 -23.21 -2.64 12.32
CA THR A 272 -22.47 -2.66 11.05
C THR A 272 -22.87 -3.85 10.18
N LEU A 273 -23.03 -5.04 10.76
CA LEU A 273 -23.48 -6.23 10.03
C LEU A 273 -24.93 -6.10 9.55
N ALA A 274 -25.82 -5.53 10.37
CA ALA A 274 -27.20 -5.24 9.96
C ALA A 274 -27.23 -4.33 8.72
N PHE A 275 -26.48 -3.23 8.78
CA PHE A 275 -26.40 -2.28 7.66
C PHE A 275 -25.82 -2.94 6.38
N LEU A 276 -24.75 -3.72 6.50
CA LEU A 276 -24.16 -4.41 5.35
C LEU A 276 -25.13 -5.45 4.77
N ASN A 277 -25.85 -6.19 5.62
CA ASN A 277 -26.80 -7.19 5.18
C ASN A 277 -27.96 -6.60 4.37
N ASP A 278 -28.39 -5.37 4.67
CA ASP A 278 -29.41 -4.68 3.86
C ASP A 278 -28.98 -4.47 2.41
N TYR A 279 -27.68 -4.31 2.16
CA TYR A 279 -27.12 -4.24 0.81
C TYR A 279 -26.85 -5.63 0.22
N LEU A 280 -26.44 -6.59 1.03
CA LEU A 280 -25.96 -7.90 0.56
C LEU A 280 -27.05 -8.95 0.40
N ASN A 281 -28.21 -8.79 1.04
CA ASN A 281 -29.30 -9.77 1.03
C ASN A 281 -30.00 -9.91 -0.32
N GLN A 282 -29.85 -8.93 -1.22
CA GLN A 282 -30.37 -8.95 -2.59
C GLN A 282 -29.50 -9.75 -3.56
N TYR A 283 -28.34 -10.24 -3.11
CA TYR A 283 -27.41 -11.02 -3.92
C TYR A 283 -27.43 -12.49 -3.53
N GLU A 284 -27.43 -13.36 -4.54
CA GLU A 284 -27.16 -14.78 -4.36
C GLU A 284 -25.69 -15.09 -4.63
N ARG A 285 -25.18 -16.16 -4.01
CA ARG A 285 -23.84 -16.63 -4.29
C ARG A 285 -23.71 -17.08 -5.75
N GLN A 286 -22.95 -16.31 -6.53
CA GLN A 286 -22.49 -16.76 -7.83
C GLN A 286 -21.57 -17.99 -7.70
N LYS A 287 -21.99 -19.12 -8.27
CA LYS A 287 -21.22 -20.37 -8.33
C LYS A 287 -20.12 -20.27 -9.38
N THR A 288 -18.93 -19.87 -8.94
CA THR A 288 -17.59 -20.39 -9.33
C THR A 288 -17.14 -20.45 -10.80
N LYS A 289 -17.97 -20.14 -11.82
CA LYS A 289 -17.52 -20.00 -13.23
C LYS A 289 -17.23 -18.55 -13.66
N ALA A 290 -17.88 -17.57 -13.04
CA ALA A 290 -17.58 -16.14 -13.27
C ALA A 290 -16.41 -15.63 -12.42
N ILE A 291 -16.19 -16.22 -11.24
CA ILE A 291 -15.12 -15.86 -10.28
C ILE A 291 -14.02 -16.95 -10.27
N SER A 292 -13.85 -17.67 -11.38
CA SER A 292 -12.61 -18.40 -11.65
C SER A 292 -11.70 -17.56 -12.52
N LEU A 293 -11.52 -16.30 -12.15
CA LEU A 293 -10.29 -15.56 -12.44
C LEU A 293 -9.21 -16.24 -11.60
N LYS A 294 -8.85 -17.47 -11.98
CA LYS A 294 -7.77 -18.18 -11.32
C LYS A 294 -6.54 -17.34 -11.60
N LEU A 295 -6.15 -16.55 -10.61
CA LEU A 295 -4.86 -15.89 -10.61
C LEU A 295 -3.82 -16.99 -10.86
N ILE A 296 -3.26 -16.96 -12.07
CA ILE A 296 -2.35 -17.98 -12.55
C ILE A 296 -1.04 -17.73 -11.81
N GLU A 297 -0.55 -18.74 -11.08
CA GLU A 297 0.79 -18.68 -10.51
C GLU A 297 1.82 -18.58 -11.62
N GLU A 298 2.84 -17.76 -11.41
CA GLU A 298 3.85 -17.50 -12.42
C GLU A 298 4.64 -18.78 -12.75
N SER A 299 4.80 -19.04 -14.05
CA SER A 299 5.56 -20.20 -14.52
C SER A 299 7.05 -20.02 -14.25
N ARG A 300 7.68 -21.04 -13.64
CA ARG A 300 9.12 -21.00 -13.33
C ARG A 300 9.97 -21.08 -14.59
N TRP A 301 11.03 -20.26 -14.65
CA TRP A 301 12.00 -20.32 -15.72
C TRP A 301 13.06 -21.40 -15.46
N ASN A 302 13.56 -21.97 -16.56
CA ASN A 302 14.66 -22.93 -16.53
C ASN A 302 16.04 -22.24 -16.59
N LYS A 303 16.09 -20.98 -17.03
CA LYS A 303 17.33 -20.19 -17.14
C LYS A 303 17.06 -18.72 -16.79
N PRO A 304 18.07 -18.00 -16.26
CA PRO A 304 17.98 -16.57 -16.06
C PRO A 304 17.68 -15.82 -17.38
N GLN A 305 17.03 -14.67 -17.26
CA GLN A 305 16.73 -13.77 -18.37
C GLN A 305 17.35 -12.39 -18.13
N SER A 306 17.49 -11.63 -19.21
CA SER A 306 17.96 -10.24 -19.16
C SER A 306 17.07 -9.34 -20.00
N VAL A 307 16.84 -8.12 -19.53
CA VAL A 307 16.07 -7.10 -20.24
C VAL A 307 16.79 -5.77 -20.22
N HIS A 308 16.71 -5.05 -21.33
CA HIS A 308 17.21 -3.69 -21.45
C HIS A 308 16.02 -2.72 -21.49
N ILE A 309 16.05 -1.72 -20.61
CA ILE A 309 15.01 -0.69 -20.47
C ILE A 309 15.63 0.66 -20.81
N THR A 310 14.84 1.55 -21.40
CA THR A 310 15.23 2.94 -21.60
C THR A 310 14.36 3.88 -20.77
N CYS A 311 14.93 5.01 -20.36
CA CYS A 311 14.22 6.05 -19.65
C CYS A 311 14.58 7.44 -20.19
N SER A 312 13.80 8.43 -19.77
CA SER A 312 14.09 9.84 -20.05
C SER A 312 15.37 10.29 -19.34
N PRO A 313 16.10 11.26 -19.91
CA PRO A 313 17.20 11.92 -19.20
C PRO A 313 16.70 12.53 -17.88
N GLN A 314 17.48 12.36 -16.81
CA GLN A 314 17.19 12.98 -15.53
C GLN A 314 17.43 14.49 -15.61
N SER A 315 16.59 15.29 -14.95
CA SER A 315 16.78 16.75 -14.89
C SER A 315 18.06 17.18 -14.17
N PHE A 316 18.61 16.30 -13.34
CA PHE A 316 19.87 16.53 -12.62
C PHE A 316 20.71 15.24 -12.66
N VAL A 317 21.86 15.30 -13.32
CA VAL A 317 22.81 14.20 -13.39
C VAL A 317 24.07 14.60 -12.63
N VAL A 318 24.36 13.91 -11.52
CA VAL A 318 25.55 14.18 -10.69
C VAL A 318 26.83 13.87 -11.44
N ASN A 319 26.85 12.77 -12.19
CA ASN A 319 28.00 12.34 -12.99
C ASN A 319 27.50 11.78 -14.34
N PRO A 320 27.77 12.45 -15.47
CA PRO A 320 27.33 12.02 -16.80
C PRO A 320 27.80 10.62 -17.21
N ASN A 321 28.93 10.14 -16.65
CA ASN A 321 29.46 8.81 -16.93
C ASN A 321 28.79 7.70 -16.11
N LYS A 322 27.96 8.08 -15.12
CA LYS A 322 27.29 7.18 -14.19
C LYS A 322 25.78 7.38 -14.24
N THR A 323 25.16 6.86 -15.28
CA THR A 323 23.72 7.05 -15.57
C THR A 323 22.98 5.72 -15.75
N THR A 324 23.67 4.59 -15.61
CA THR A 324 23.09 3.27 -15.76
C THR A 324 22.54 2.78 -14.44
N THR A 325 21.39 2.11 -14.49
CA THR A 325 20.81 1.37 -13.36
C THR A 325 20.80 -0.11 -13.70
N VAL A 326 21.19 -0.97 -12.76
CA VAL A 326 21.11 -2.43 -12.90
C VAL A 326 20.50 -3.03 -11.64
N SER A 327 19.64 -4.03 -11.82
CA SER A 327 19.06 -4.81 -10.75
C SER A 327 18.96 -6.27 -11.14
N VAL A 328 19.19 -7.14 -10.17
CA VAL A 328 18.94 -8.56 -10.25
C VAL A 328 17.71 -8.87 -9.41
N SER A 329 16.67 -9.36 -10.09
CA SER A 329 15.36 -9.62 -9.52
C SER A 329 15.06 -11.11 -9.50
N TYR A 330 14.55 -11.61 -8.38
CA TYR A 330 14.26 -13.02 -8.15
C TYR A 330 12.78 -13.21 -7.85
N LEU A 331 12.15 -14.16 -8.55
CA LEU A 331 10.82 -14.65 -8.18
C LEU A 331 10.97 -15.66 -7.02
N LEU A 332 10.29 -15.44 -5.91
CA LEU A 332 10.40 -16.22 -4.68
C LEU A 332 9.13 -17.05 -4.43
N GLY A 333 8.80 -17.36 -3.16
CA GLY A 333 7.66 -18.20 -2.78
C GLY A 333 6.30 -17.54 -2.98
N SER A 334 5.22 -18.33 -2.90
CA SER A 334 3.86 -17.79 -2.88
C SER A 334 3.55 -17.12 -1.54
N ILE A 335 2.87 -15.97 -1.56
CA ILE A 335 2.41 -15.26 -0.37
C ILE A 335 1.40 -16.08 0.47
N ARG A 336 0.81 -17.12 -0.14
CA ARG A 336 -0.07 -18.09 0.54
C ARG A 336 0.65 -18.87 1.64
N ASN A 337 1.96 -19.07 1.50
CA ASN A 337 2.77 -19.67 2.56
C ASN A 337 3.28 -18.58 3.50
N THR A 338 2.48 -18.28 4.52
CA THR A 338 2.76 -17.22 5.50
C THR A 338 4.06 -17.43 6.27
N TRP A 339 4.40 -18.68 6.58
CA TRP A 339 5.65 -19.01 7.26
C TRP A 339 6.88 -18.76 6.38
N GLU A 340 6.82 -19.24 5.14
CA GLU A 340 7.88 -19.03 4.16
C GLU A 340 8.06 -17.55 3.84
N THR A 341 6.96 -16.81 3.67
CA THR A 341 6.96 -15.35 3.49
C THR A 341 7.62 -14.63 4.67
N PHE A 342 7.34 -15.06 5.91
CA PHE A 342 7.98 -14.50 7.09
C PHE A 342 9.49 -14.75 7.12
N LEU A 343 9.94 -15.97 6.79
CA LEU A 343 11.36 -16.30 6.70
C LEU A 343 12.07 -15.50 5.60
N LEU A 344 11.46 -15.38 4.43
CA LEU A 344 11.99 -14.59 3.33
C LEU A 344 12.11 -13.11 3.72
N ASN A 345 11.12 -12.55 4.40
CA ASN A 345 11.19 -11.18 4.89
C ASN A 345 12.38 -10.96 5.85
N ILE A 346 12.65 -11.91 6.75
CA ILE A 346 13.84 -11.86 7.63
C ILE A 346 15.12 -11.89 6.80
N VAL A 347 15.28 -12.89 5.93
CA VAL A 347 16.50 -13.06 5.12
C VAL A 347 16.75 -11.84 4.24
N CYS A 348 15.75 -11.38 3.50
CA CYS A 348 15.86 -10.21 2.64
C CYS A 348 16.19 -8.94 3.44
N SER A 349 15.60 -8.75 4.64
CA SER A 349 15.94 -7.62 5.51
C SER A 349 17.39 -7.68 5.97
N LEU A 350 17.89 -8.84 6.41
CA LEU A 350 19.29 -9.00 6.82
C LEU A 350 20.26 -8.71 5.67
N LEU A 351 19.88 -9.06 4.44
CA LEU A 351 20.68 -8.84 3.24
C LEU A 351 20.88 -7.37 2.87
N VAL A 352 19.93 -6.46 3.18
CA VAL A 352 19.96 -5.06 2.68
C VAL A 352 19.70 -3.95 3.72
N ALA A 353 19.04 -4.22 4.85
CA ALA A 353 18.39 -3.17 5.64
C ALA A 353 19.31 -2.28 6.48
N SER A 354 20.56 -2.69 6.72
CA SER A 354 21.48 -1.94 7.58
C SER A 354 22.82 -1.69 6.90
N GLU A 355 23.60 -0.74 7.43
CA GLU A 355 24.95 -0.52 6.92
C GLU A 355 25.85 -1.75 7.09
N LYS A 356 25.56 -2.63 8.06
CA LYS A 356 26.28 -3.89 8.25
C LYS A 356 25.79 -5.03 7.36
N SER A 357 24.73 -4.81 6.59
CA SER A 357 24.15 -5.83 5.73
C SER A 357 25.12 -6.19 4.59
N PRO A 358 25.19 -7.47 4.17
CA PRO A 358 26.15 -7.92 3.16
C PRO A 358 26.13 -7.10 1.88
N PHE A 359 24.96 -6.81 1.32
CA PHE A 359 24.89 -6.01 0.09
C PHE A 359 25.26 -4.55 0.30
N TYR A 360 25.04 -3.98 1.49
CA TYR A 360 25.47 -2.61 1.77
C TYR A 360 26.99 -2.51 1.74
N GLN A 361 27.66 -3.43 2.44
CA GLN A 361 29.12 -3.50 2.51
C GLN A 361 29.78 -3.79 1.15
N LYS A 362 29.12 -4.55 0.27
CA LYS A 362 29.70 -4.98 -1.01
C LYS A 362 29.30 -4.11 -2.21
N LEU A 363 28.14 -3.44 -2.16
CA LEU A 363 27.64 -2.61 -3.27
C LEU A 363 27.75 -1.10 -2.99
N ILE A 364 27.39 -0.66 -1.78
CA ILE A 364 27.30 0.79 -1.44
C ILE A 364 28.65 1.32 -0.94
N VAL A 365 29.26 0.67 0.06
CA VAL A 365 30.54 1.11 0.64
C VAL A 365 31.67 1.28 -0.39
N PRO A 366 31.82 0.40 -1.41
CA PRO A 366 32.84 0.59 -2.44
C PRO A 366 32.55 1.73 -3.42
N ASN A 367 31.41 2.42 -3.28
CA ASN A 367 31.01 3.58 -4.08
C ASN A 367 30.95 3.29 -5.60
N ILE A 368 30.47 2.10 -5.96
CA ILE A 368 30.28 1.69 -7.37
C ILE A 368 29.16 2.54 -7.98
N GLY A 369 28.03 2.65 -7.29
CA GLY A 369 26.91 3.54 -7.59
C GLY A 369 26.54 4.39 -6.37
N ASN A 370 25.65 5.36 -6.56
CA ASN A 370 25.28 6.31 -5.50
C ASN A 370 24.34 5.69 -4.45
N SER A 371 23.46 4.78 -4.88
CA SER A 371 22.52 4.09 -4.01
C SER A 371 22.04 2.79 -4.65
N TYR A 372 21.23 2.05 -3.90
CA TYR A 372 20.50 0.91 -4.44
C TYR A 372 19.60 1.29 -5.63
N SER A 373 19.33 0.32 -6.50
CA SER A 373 18.34 0.46 -7.56
C SER A 373 16.93 0.63 -6.98
N PRO A 374 15.97 1.19 -7.73
CA PRO A 374 14.56 1.24 -7.34
C PRO A 374 14.03 -0.15 -6.95
N ASP A 375 13.06 -0.17 -6.02
CA ASP A 375 12.42 -1.37 -5.47
C ASP A 375 13.34 -2.40 -4.80
N THR A 376 14.57 -2.02 -4.44
CA THR A 376 15.48 -2.92 -3.71
C THR A 376 14.87 -3.42 -2.40
N GLY A 377 14.92 -4.73 -2.19
CA GLY A 377 14.37 -5.40 -1.01
C GLY A 377 13.32 -6.45 -1.35
N PHE A 378 12.53 -6.82 -0.33
CA PHE A 378 11.51 -7.86 -0.42
C PHE A 378 10.17 -7.31 -0.89
N GLY A 379 9.67 -7.82 -2.02
CA GLY A 379 8.35 -7.51 -2.56
C GLY A 379 7.32 -8.57 -2.17
N ARG A 380 6.17 -8.13 -1.66
CA ARG A 380 5.03 -9.00 -1.28
C ARG A 380 3.69 -8.46 -1.77
N HIS A 381 3.72 -7.74 -2.88
CA HIS A 381 2.55 -7.06 -3.44
C HIS A 381 1.77 -7.91 -4.46
N THR A 382 2.30 -9.08 -4.79
CA THR A 382 1.76 -10.04 -5.77
C THR A 382 1.65 -11.45 -5.15
N LEU A 383 1.04 -12.39 -5.86
CA LEU A 383 0.85 -13.77 -5.43
C LEU A 383 2.17 -14.49 -5.19
N ASN A 384 3.18 -14.23 -6.02
CA ASN A 384 4.54 -14.71 -5.84
C ASN A 384 5.41 -13.55 -5.35
N THR A 385 5.96 -13.69 -4.15
CA THR A 385 6.89 -12.72 -3.57
C THR A 385 8.14 -12.55 -4.42
N THR A 386 8.79 -11.40 -4.33
CA THR A 386 9.98 -11.06 -5.13
C THR A 386 11.09 -10.51 -4.26
N PHE A 387 12.32 -10.50 -4.78
CA PHE A 387 13.42 -9.76 -4.20
C PHE A 387 14.24 -9.09 -5.28
N HIS A 388 14.55 -7.82 -5.09
CA HIS A 388 15.31 -7.02 -6.03
C HIS A 388 16.57 -6.49 -5.35
N ILE A 389 17.70 -6.54 -6.02
CA ILE A 389 18.96 -5.96 -5.53
C ILE A 389 19.81 -5.46 -6.68
N GLY A 390 20.32 -4.24 -6.54
CA GLY A 390 21.02 -3.57 -7.62
C GLY A 390 21.59 -2.23 -7.21
N LEU A 391 22.14 -1.51 -8.18
CA LEU A 391 22.66 -0.16 -8.01
C LEU A 391 22.13 0.76 -9.11
N GLN A 392 21.96 2.03 -8.76
CA GLN A 392 21.77 3.11 -9.72
C GLN A 392 22.99 4.03 -9.75
N ASP A 393 23.05 4.86 -10.79
CA ASP A 393 24.17 5.76 -11.07
C ASP A 393 25.50 5.01 -11.14
N ILE A 394 25.55 3.94 -11.94
CA ILE A 394 26.78 3.22 -12.27
C ILE A 394 27.25 3.52 -13.69
N SER A 395 28.53 3.27 -13.95
CA SER A 395 29.07 3.27 -15.31
C SER A 395 28.54 2.05 -16.08
N LYS A 396 28.41 2.16 -17.40
CA LYS A 396 27.93 1.05 -18.25
C LYS A 396 28.82 -0.19 -18.15
N GLU A 397 30.11 0.02 -17.94
CA GLU A 397 31.15 -1.01 -17.83
C GLU A 397 31.10 -1.76 -16.50
N ASP A 398 30.47 -1.20 -15.46
CA ASP A 398 30.36 -1.81 -14.13
C ASP A 398 29.15 -2.75 -13.99
N VAL A 399 28.28 -2.88 -15.02
CA VAL A 399 27.07 -3.72 -14.98
C VAL A 399 27.41 -5.17 -14.62
N ASP A 400 28.32 -5.80 -15.36
CA ASP A 400 28.71 -7.20 -15.13
C ASP A 400 29.40 -7.37 -13.77
N ARG A 401 30.17 -6.36 -13.34
CA ARG A 401 30.80 -6.34 -12.02
C ARG A 401 29.76 -6.35 -10.91
N VAL A 402 28.69 -5.56 -11.02
CA VAL A 402 27.61 -5.52 -10.02
C VAL A 402 26.89 -6.87 -9.95
N VAL A 403 26.52 -7.46 -11.09
CA VAL A 403 25.87 -8.78 -11.15
C VAL A 403 26.76 -9.85 -10.51
N LYS A 404 28.06 -9.81 -10.79
CA LYS A 404 29.04 -10.73 -10.19
C LYS A 404 29.13 -10.58 -8.68
N ILE A 405 29.20 -9.35 -8.17
CA ILE A 405 29.22 -9.07 -6.72
C ILE A 405 27.96 -9.62 -6.06
N ILE A 406 26.80 -9.51 -6.71
CA ILE A 406 25.55 -10.04 -6.18
C ILE A 406 25.62 -11.57 -6.00
N ASP A 407 26.05 -12.28 -7.04
CA ASP A 407 26.17 -13.74 -7.00
C ASP A 407 27.24 -14.20 -5.98
N GLU A 408 28.40 -13.52 -5.92
CA GLU A 408 29.46 -13.79 -4.93
C GLU A 408 28.99 -13.55 -3.50
N THR A 409 28.19 -12.49 -3.27
CA THR A 409 27.68 -12.16 -1.94
C THR A 409 26.72 -13.24 -1.45
N PHE A 410 25.83 -13.76 -2.30
CA PHE A 410 24.96 -14.88 -1.91
C PHE A 410 25.78 -16.14 -1.58
N GLN A 411 26.83 -16.44 -2.35
CA GLN A 411 27.71 -17.57 -2.05
C GLN A 411 28.45 -17.40 -0.72
N GLU A 412 28.86 -16.17 -0.39
CA GLU A 412 29.50 -15.84 0.88
C GLU A 412 28.52 -16.04 2.06
N VAL A 413 27.30 -15.51 1.93
CA VAL A 413 26.24 -15.62 2.94
C VAL A 413 25.85 -17.09 3.20
N VAL A 414 25.76 -17.93 2.17
CA VAL A 414 25.48 -19.36 2.36
C VAL A 414 26.60 -20.06 3.14
N LYS A 415 27.86 -19.67 2.95
CA LYS A 415 29.00 -20.26 3.66
C LYS A 415 29.15 -19.75 5.08
N GLN A 416 28.96 -18.45 5.30
CA GLN A 416 29.28 -17.79 6.57
C GLN A 416 28.06 -17.56 7.47
N GLY A 417 26.86 -17.49 6.89
CA GLY A 417 25.64 -17.12 7.60
C GLY A 417 25.55 -15.64 7.93
N PHE A 418 24.71 -15.31 8.91
CA PHE A 418 24.51 -13.96 9.43
C PHE A 418 25.01 -13.88 10.87
N GLU A 419 25.48 -12.71 11.29
CA GLU A 419 25.87 -12.50 12.67
C GLU A 419 24.64 -12.54 13.58
N GLN A 420 24.72 -13.25 14.71
CA GLN A 420 23.61 -13.37 15.67
C GLN A 420 23.10 -12.00 16.14
N SER A 421 24.01 -11.04 16.35
CA SER A 421 23.63 -9.68 16.79
C SER A 421 22.76 -8.94 15.77
N GLN A 422 22.91 -9.23 14.47
CA GLN A 422 22.08 -8.64 13.41
C GLN A 422 20.68 -9.29 13.40
N ILE A 423 20.61 -10.60 13.61
CA ILE A 423 19.35 -11.33 13.74
C ILE A 423 18.57 -10.79 14.94
N ASP A 424 19.22 -10.69 16.10
CA ASP A 424 18.61 -10.19 17.34
C ASP A 424 18.12 -8.74 17.18
N ALA A 425 18.92 -7.88 16.53
CA ALA A 425 18.54 -6.49 16.26
C ALA A 425 17.31 -6.40 15.35
N LEU A 426 17.24 -7.22 14.29
CA LEU A 426 16.09 -7.24 13.38
C LEU A 426 14.82 -7.75 14.08
N LEU A 427 14.92 -8.84 14.86
CA LEU A 427 13.78 -9.33 15.63
C LEU A 427 13.29 -8.28 16.64
N HIS A 428 14.21 -7.57 17.29
CA HIS A 428 13.86 -6.48 18.19
C HIS A 428 13.16 -5.31 17.46
N GLN A 429 13.57 -4.99 16.23
CA GLN A 429 12.88 -3.98 15.42
C GLN A 429 11.44 -4.41 15.10
N PHE A 430 11.19 -5.68 14.80
CA PHE A 430 9.83 -6.19 14.61
C PHE A 430 9.00 -6.09 15.90
N GLU A 431 9.57 -6.45 17.05
CA GLU A 431 8.90 -6.30 18.35
C GLU A 431 8.54 -4.84 18.67
N LEU A 432 9.44 -3.89 18.36
CA LEU A 432 9.19 -2.46 18.52
C LEU A 432 8.07 -1.98 17.57
N GLY A 433 8.08 -2.45 16.33
CA GLY A 433 7.04 -2.16 15.34
C GLY A 433 5.65 -2.60 15.79
N ILE A 434 5.55 -3.79 16.41
CA ILE A 434 4.28 -4.30 16.99
C ILE A 434 3.78 -3.39 18.11
N LYS A 435 4.70 -2.91 18.96
CA LYS A 435 4.33 -2.11 20.14
C LYS A 435 3.96 -0.68 19.78
N HIS A 436 4.44 -0.16 18.66
CA HIS A 436 4.19 1.21 18.25
C HIS A 436 2.69 1.47 18.04
N GLN A 437 2.17 2.53 18.69
CA GLN A 437 0.79 2.94 18.52
C GLN A 437 0.68 4.04 17.48
N ASP A 438 -0.16 3.78 16.48
CA ASP A 438 -0.40 4.66 15.34
C ASP A 438 -1.87 5.10 15.31
N GLU A 439 -2.12 6.36 14.95
CA GLU A 439 -3.48 6.93 14.86
C GLU A 439 -4.31 6.34 13.71
N ASN A 440 -3.65 5.82 12.68
CA ASN A 440 -4.23 5.16 11.51
C ASN A 440 -4.01 3.64 11.55
N PHE A 441 -3.86 3.06 12.75
CA PHE A 441 -3.57 1.64 12.94
C PHE A 441 -4.54 0.73 12.17
N GLY A 442 -5.85 0.99 12.22
CA GLY A 442 -6.83 0.17 11.50
C GLY A 442 -6.62 0.13 9.99
N LEU A 443 -6.24 1.27 9.40
CA LEU A 443 -5.95 1.38 7.97
C LEU A 443 -4.64 0.65 7.63
N LYS A 444 -3.60 0.79 8.46
CA LYS A 444 -2.34 0.07 8.30
C LYS A 444 -2.53 -1.45 8.42
N VAL A 445 -3.42 -1.91 9.28
CA VAL A 445 -3.78 -3.33 9.40
C VAL A 445 -4.34 -3.85 8.09
N ILE A 446 -5.40 -3.24 7.54
CA ILE A 446 -5.97 -3.75 6.28
C ILE A 446 -5.01 -3.64 5.10
N LEU A 447 -4.27 -2.53 4.97
CA LEU A 447 -3.26 -2.38 3.92
C LEU A 447 -2.13 -3.42 4.03
N GLY A 448 -1.80 -3.85 5.24
CA GLY A 448 -0.82 -4.91 5.47
C GLY A 448 -1.35 -6.34 5.23
N LEU A 449 -2.66 -6.55 5.37
CA LEU A 449 -3.33 -7.85 5.26
C LEU A 449 -3.86 -8.15 3.85
N ILE A 450 -4.26 -7.12 3.10
CA ILE A 450 -5.04 -7.30 1.87
C ILE A 450 -4.29 -8.17 0.84
N TYR A 451 -2.97 -7.98 0.71
CA TYR A 451 -2.14 -8.74 -0.22
C TYR A 451 -2.17 -10.25 0.03
N SER A 452 -2.19 -10.71 1.27
CA SER A 452 -2.30 -12.15 1.54
C SER A 452 -3.75 -12.62 1.51
N TRP A 453 -4.67 -11.79 2.02
CA TRP A 453 -6.07 -12.14 2.19
C TRP A 453 -6.83 -12.28 0.86
N ILE A 454 -6.53 -11.43 -0.13
CA ILE A 454 -7.14 -11.54 -1.45
C ILE A 454 -6.75 -12.85 -2.17
N HIS A 455 -5.59 -13.41 -1.80
CA HIS A 455 -5.08 -14.69 -2.29
C HIS A 455 -5.55 -15.90 -1.46
N ASP A 456 -6.63 -15.74 -0.70
CA ASP A 456 -7.26 -16.75 0.16
C ASP A 456 -6.38 -17.24 1.33
N THR A 457 -5.38 -16.45 1.72
CA THR A 457 -4.65 -16.66 2.98
C THR A 457 -5.51 -16.24 4.16
N ASN A 458 -5.39 -16.93 5.30
CA ASN A 458 -6.04 -16.51 6.53
C ASN A 458 -5.43 -15.20 7.04
N PRO A 459 -6.16 -14.06 7.07
CA PRO A 459 -5.61 -12.78 7.51
C PRO A 459 -5.25 -12.75 9.00
N ILE A 460 -5.85 -13.62 9.82
CA ILE A 460 -5.54 -13.70 11.25
C ILE A 460 -4.11 -14.20 11.49
N ASP A 461 -3.61 -15.11 10.64
CA ASP A 461 -2.25 -15.63 10.79
C ASP A 461 -1.23 -14.47 10.71
N SER A 462 -1.40 -13.55 9.77
CA SER A 462 -0.53 -12.37 9.62
C SER A 462 -0.56 -11.40 10.80
N LEU A 463 -1.55 -11.47 11.69
CA LEU A 463 -1.63 -10.67 12.92
C LEU A 463 -0.91 -11.33 14.11
N GLN A 464 -0.62 -12.63 14.04
CA GLN A 464 0.01 -13.40 15.12
C GLN A 464 1.54 -13.36 15.02
N ILE A 465 2.12 -12.17 15.08
CA ILE A 465 3.56 -12.00 14.83
C ILE A 465 4.39 -12.67 15.93
N THR A 466 3.95 -12.62 17.20
CA THR A 466 4.66 -13.28 18.31
C THR A 466 4.77 -14.79 18.08
N LYS A 467 3.72 -15.43 17.57
CA LYS A 467 3.74 -16.87 17.21
C LYS A 467 4.79 -17.18 16.15
N TYR A 468 4.98 -16.31 15.16
CA TYR A 468 6.01 -16.48 14.14
C TYR A 468 7.42 -16.26 14.66
N ILE A 469 7.62 -15.29 15.56
CA ILE A 469 8.91 -15.08 16.24
C ILE A 469 9.27 -16.29 17.10
N GLU A 470 8.32 -16.83 17.87
CA GLU A 470 8.52 -18.06 18.65
C GLU A 470 8.84 -19.26 17.76
N LYS A 471 8.09 -19.43 16.66
CA LYS A 471 8.36 -20.47 15.67
C LYS A 471 9.77 -20.32 15.09
N PHE A 472 10.18 -19.10 14.74
CA PHE A 472 11.54 -18.80 14.26
C PHE A 472 12.62 -19.18 15.26
N ASN A 473 12.47 -18.74 16.51
CA ASN A 473 13.41 -19.07 17.57
C ASN A 473 13.51 -20.59 17.83
N ASN A 474 12.44 -21.34 17.62
CA ASN A 474 12.46 -22.80 17.74
C ASN A 474 13.10 -23.48 16.54
N GLU A 475 12.81 -23.02 15.32
CA GLU A 475 13.36 -23.62 14.10
C GLU A 475 14.85 -23.34 13.93
N ILE A 476 15.33 -22.14 14.29
CA ILE A 476 16.78 -21.82 14.22
C ILE A 476 17.60 -22.62 15.25
N LYS A 477 17.01 -23.00 16.39
CA LYS A 477 17.65 -23.90 17.37
C LYS A 477 17.80 -25.32 16.85
N LYS A 478 16.83 -25.79 16.06
CA LYS A 478 16.86 -27.12 15.45
C LYS A 478 17.80 -27.16 14.25
N ASN A 479 17.79 -26.11 13.44
CA ASN A 479 18.63 -25.95 12.28
C ASN A 479 19.36 -24.60 12.33
N PRO A 480 20.60 -24.55 12.84
CA PRO A 480 21.41 -23.34 12.85
C PRO A 480 21.75 -22.79 11.46
N GLN A 481 21.56 -23.57 10.39
CA GLN A 481 21.78 -23.17 9.00
C GLN A 481 20.48 -22.76 8.28
N LEU A 482 19.36 -22.62 9.00
CA LEU A 482 18.05 -22.33 8.42
C LEU A 482 18.06 -21.12 7.47
N LEU A 483 18.73 -20.03 7.85
CA LEU A 483 18.78 -18.82 7.02
C LEU A 483 19.63 -19.04 5.76
N GLN A 484 20.74 -19.77 5.88
CA GLN A 484 21.61 -20.15 4.78
C GLN A 484 20.88 -21.07 3.78
N ASP A 485 20.10 -22.02 4.28
CA ASP A 485 19.27 -22.92 3.45
C ASP A 485 18.24 -22.12 2.64
N VAL A 486 17.62 -21.11 3.25
CA VAL A 486 16.70 -20.19 2.55
C VAL A 486 17.47 -19.42 1.47
N VAL A 487 18.65 -18.88 1.77
CA VAL A 487 19.45 -18.14 0.78
C VAL A 487 19.83 -19.05 -0.39
N GLU A 488 20.27 -20.27 -0.11
CA GLU A 488 20.67 -21.24 -1.13
C GLU A 488 19.49 -21.64 -2.02
N LYS A 489 18.34 -21.93 -1.43
CA LYS A 489 17.13 -22.34 -2.14
C LYS A 489 16.58 -21.24 -3.05
N TYR A 490 16.46 -20.02 -2.53
CA TYR A 490 15.70 -18.95 -3.21
C TYR A 490 16.55 -18.02 -4.08
N PHE A 491 17.87 -18.00 -3.90
CA PHE A 491 18.76 -17.15 -4.69
C PHE A 491 19.79 -17.94 -5.48
N LEU A 492 20.57 -18.83 -4.87
CA LEU A 492 21.63 -19.57 -5.59
C LEU A 492 21.08 -20.66 -6.54
N LYS A 493 20.06 -21.40 -6.11
CA LYS A 493 19.43 -22.49 -6.89
C LYS A 493 18.23 -22.03 -7.72
N ASN A 494 17.96 -20.72 -7.75
CA ASN A 494 16.79 -20.15 -8.41
C ASN A 494 17.12 -19.62 -9.81
N ASN A 495 16.67 -20.34 -10.83
CA ASN A 495 16.84 -19.93 -12.22
C ASN A 495 15.82 -18.87 -12.68
N HIS A 496 14.77 -18.60 -11.90
CA HIS A 496 13.84 -17.52 -12.17
C HIS A 496 14.42 -16.20 -11.64
N LYS A 497 15.49 -15.75 -12.34
CA LYS A 497 16.32 -14.57 -12.09
C LYS A 497 16.27 -13.67 -13.32
N LEU A 498 15.94 -12.40 -13.15
CA LEU A 498 15.92 -11.38 -14.19
C LEU A 498 17.03 -10.35 -13.93
N ILE A 499 17.89 -10.10 -14.91
CA ILE A 499 18.87 -9.01 -14.89
C ILE A 499 18.30 -7.86 -15.72
N ALA A 500 17.91 -6.77 -15.06
CA ALA A 500 17.32 -5.61 -15.71
C ALA A 500 18.32 -4.45 -15.72
N THR A 501 18.69 -3.99 -16.90
CA THR A 501 19.57 -2.82 -17.06
C THR A 501 18.80 -1.68 -17.70
N MET A 502 18.85 -0.49 -17.11
CA MET A 502 18.22 0.72 -17.62
C MET A 502 19.26 1.78 -17.98
N ASN A 503 19.08 2.39 -19.15
CA ASN A 503 19.93 3.46 -19.65
C ASN A 503 19.10 4.65 -20.13
N ILE A 504 19.71 5.83 -20.10
CA ILE A 504 19.13 7.04 -20.67
C ILE A 504 19.06 6.91 -22.19
N ASP A 505 17.92 7.30 -22.76
CA ASP A 505 17.72 7.51 -24.19
C ASP A 505 17.37 8.99 -24.40
N ASP A 506 18.28 9.76 -25.00
CA ASP A 506 18.12 11.21 -25.20
C ASP A 506 16.90 11.54 -26.09
N GLU A 507 16.45 10.58 -26.90
CA GLU A 507 15.28 10.71 -27.76
C GLU A 507 14.00 10.15 -27.11
N TYR A 508 14.04 9.71 -25.85
CA TYR A 508 12.91 9.03 -25.20
C TYR A 508 11.62 9.88 -25.22
N ALA A 509 11.72 11.15 -24.84
CA ALA A 509 10.59 12.06 -24.80
C ALA A 509 9.99 12.28 -26.20
N GLU A 510 10.84 12.47 -27.21
CA GLU A 510 10.40 12.64 -28.60
C GLU A 510 9.79 11.36 -29.19
N LYS A 511 10.35 10.19 -28.90
CA LYS A 511 9.78 8.89 -29.27
C LYS A 511 8.39 8.70 -28.66
N LYS A 512 8.23 9.02 -27.37
CA LYS A 512 6.93 8.94 -26.67
C LYS A 512 5.90 9.91 -27.26
N LYS A 513 6.29 11.16 -27.49
CA LYS A 513 5.43 12.18 -28.13
C LYS A 513 5.02 11.78 -29.55
N LYS A 514 5.94 11.22 -30.34
CA LYS A 514 5.66 10.73 -31.69
C LYS A 514 4.66 9.58 -31.67
N LYS A 515 4.84 8.59 -30.78
CA LYS A 515 3.89 7.49 -30.61
C LYS A 515 2.51 7.97 -30.19
N GLU A 516 2.42 8.91 -29.24
CA GLU A 516 1.16 9.50 -28.81
C GLU A 516 0.46 10.23 -29.98
N SER A 517 1.22 10.99 -30.78
CA SER A 517 0.69 11.68 -31.96
C SER A 517 0.17 10.68 -33.00
N GLN A 518 0.93 9.62 -33.28
CA GLN A 518 0.51 8.54 -34.18
C GLN A 518 -0.73 7.81 -33.68
N LEU A 519 -0.82 7.53 -32.38
CA LEU A 519 -2.00 6.93 -31.77
C LEU A 519 -3.22 7.85 -31.92
N CYS A 520 -3.06 9.15 -31.66
CA CYS A 520 -4.12 10.13 -31.84
C CYS A 520 -4.61 10.17 -33.30
N GLU A 521 -3.68 10.24 -34.27
CA GLU A 521 -4.01 10.20 -35.71
C GLU A 521 -4.74 8.92 -36.11
N GLN A 522 -4.30 7.76 -35.60
CA GLN A 522 -4.96 6.48 -35.82
C GLN A 522 -6.40 6.47 -35.29
N LEU A 523 -6.61 6.92 -34.05
CA LEU A 523 -7.94 7.00 -33.44
C LEU A 523 -8.86 7.98 -34.19
N ILE A 524 -8.33 9.13 -34.62
CA ILE A 524 -9.06 10.10 -35.43
C ILE A 524 -9.46 9.49 -36.78
N SER A 525 -8.57 8.73 -37.43
CA SER A 525 -8.84 8.09 -38.73
C SER A 525 -9.95 7.02 -38.65
N GLN A 526 -10.11 6.39 -37.49
CA GLN A 526 -11.19 5.42 -37.23
C GLN A 526 -12.52 6.10 -36.93
N CYS A 527 -12.50 7.38 -36.56
CA CYS A 527 -13.70 8.16 -36.32
C CYS A 527 -14.33 8.58 -37.65
N LYS A 528 -15.52 8.04 -37.94
CA LYS A 528 -16.27 8.36 -39.16
C LYS A 528 -16.78 9.82 -39.19
N ASP A 529 -16.94 10.43 -38.01
CA ASP A 529 -17.51 11.77 -37.89
C ASP A 529 -16.78 12.59 -36.82
N LYS A 530 -15.91 13.51 -37.26
CA LYS A 530 -15.19 14.43 -36.37
C LYS A 530 -16.14 15.43 -35.70
N GLN A 531 -17.29 15.72 -36.29
CA GLN A 531 -18.30 16.58 -35.68
C GLN A 531 -18.82 15.98 -34.37
N LEU A 532 -18.96 14.65 -34.32
CA LEU A 532 -19.36 13.94 -33.11
C LEU A 532 -18.36 14.11 -31.95
N ILE A 533 -17.06 14.24 -32.25
CA ILE A 533 -16.03 14.51 -31.22
C ILE A 533 -16.27 15.89 -30.61
N TYR A 534 -16.50 16.90 -31.45
CA TYR A 534 -16.79 18.25 -31.00
C TYR A 534 -18.09 18.33 -30.18
N GLU A 535 -19.17 17.73 -30.66
CA GLU A 535 -20.46 17.70 -29.97
C GLU A 535 -20.38 17.01 -28.60
N LYS A 536 -19.68 15.87 -28.52
CA LYS A 536 -19.45 15.19 -27.24
C LYS A 536 -18.60 16.02 -26.27
N GLY A 537 -17.61 16.76 -26.77
CA GLY A 537 -16.80 17.69 -25.97
C GLY A 537 -17.66 18.79 -25.35
N LEU A 538 -18.52 19.43 -26.15
CA LEU A 538 -19.46 20.45 -25.68
C LEU A 538 -20.48 19.89 -24.67
N GLU A 539 -21.04 18.72 -24.95
CA GLU A 539 -22.00 18.07 -24.05
C GLU A 539 -21.34 17.68 -22.72
N LEU A 540 -20.09 17.18 -22.75
CA LEU A 540 -19.32 16.92 -21.53
C LEU A 540 -19.11 18.22 -20.75
N GLN A 541 -18.62 19.29 -21.38
CA GLN A 541 -18.40 20.57 -20.72
C GLN A 541 -19.69 21.15 -20.10
N LYS A 542 -20.82 21.01 -20.80
CA LYS A 542 -22.14 21.40 -20.31
C LYS A 542 -22.55 20.57 -19.10
N ARG A 543 -22.40 19.25 -19.14
CA ARG A 543 -22.65 18.36 -17.99
C ARG A 543 -21.77 18.71 -16.80
N GLN A 544 -20.50 19.04 -17.06
CA GLN A 544 -19.55 19.40 -16.01
C GLN A 544 -19.94 20.69 -15.28
N SER A 545 -20.53 21.63 -16.03
CA SER A 545 -20.97 22.94 -15.52
C SER A 545 -22.41 22.93 -14.99
N ALA A 546 -23.16 21.85 -15.22
CA ALA A 546 -24.56 21.77 -14.84
C ALA A 546 -24.71 21.71 -13.31
N PRO A 547 -25.63 22.51 -12.71
CA PRO A 547 -25.95 22.43 -11.30
C PRO A 547 -26.35 21.00 -10.91
N GLN A 548 -25.79 20.50 -9.81
CA GLN A 548 -26.07 19.15 -9.31
C GLN A 548 -26.90 19.23 -8.04
N ASN A 549 -27.93 18.39 -7.93
CA ASN A 549 -28.62 18.20 -6.66
C ASN A 549 -27.71 17.40 -5.72
N VAL A 550 -27.13 18.07 -4.74
CA VAL A 550 -26.24 17.47 -3.74
C VAL A 550 -26.95 17.13 -2.43
N ASP A 551 -28.24 17.43 -2.31
CA ASP A 551 -29.04 17.18 -1.11
C ASP A 551 -29.40 15.69 -0.97
N VAL A 552 -29.21 14.92 -2.04
CA VAL A 552 -29.29 13.45 -2.01
C VAL A 552 -28.15 12.82 -1.18
N LEU A 553 -27.05 13.53 -0.99
CA LEU A 553 -25.91 13.03 -0.22
C LEU A 553 -26.12 13.23 1.28
N PRO A 554 -25.76 12.23 2.10
CA PRO A 554 -25.80 12.40 3.53
C PRO A 554 -24.82 13.50 3.98
N THR A 555 -25.12 14.14 5.10
CA THR A 555 -24.27 15.18 5.66
C THR A 555 -24.30 15.19 7.17
N LEU A 556 -23.17 15.55 7.78
CA LEU A 556 -23.13 15.91 9.18
C LEU A 556 -23.70 17.31 9.40
N SER A 557 -24.26 17.50 10.58
CA SER A 557 -24.70 18.78 11.11
C SER A 557 -23.69 19.29 12.15
N ILE A 558 -23.74 20.58 12.46
CA ILE A 558 -22.90 21.18 13.52
C ILE A 558 -23.14 20.47 14.87
N THR A 559 -24.34 19.93 15.11
CA THR A 559 -24.66 19.19 16.33
C THR A 559 -23.99 17.81 16.41
N ASP A 560 -23.46 17.29 15.30
CA ASP A 560 -22.72 16.03 15.27
C ASP A 560 -21.23 16.22 15.64
N ILE A 561 -20.77 17.46 15.83
CA ILE A 561 -19.38 17.79 16.20
C ILE A 561 -19.28 17.95 17.72
N ASP A 562 -18.28 17.31 18.34
CA ASP A 562 -18.01 17.50 19.76
C ASP A 562 -17.61 18.96 20.04
N LYS A 563 -18.34 19.60 20.95
CA LYS A 563 -18.09 21.00 21.34
C LYS A 563 -16.82 21.17 22.18
N LYS A 564 -16.25 20.08 22.70
CA LYS A 564 -15.09 20.10 23.59
C LYS A 564 -13.86 19.51 22.90
N VAL A 565 -12.77 20.27 22.92
CA VAL A 565 -11.45 19.74 22.54
C VAL A 565 -10.88 18.91 23.70
N ILE A 566 -10.44 17.70 23.41
CA ILE A 566 -9.76 16.84 24.38
C ILE A 566 -8.40 17.46 24.68
N ARG A 567 -8.19 17.85 25.95
CA ARG A 567 -6.87 18.32 26.44
C ARG A 567 -6.18 17.19 27.16
N VAL A 568 -4.96 16.87 26.73
CA VAL A 568 -4.14 15.85 27.36
C VAL A 568 -3.43 16.47 28.57
N PRO A 569 -3.50 15.86 29.77
CA PRO A 569 -2.78 16.36 30.94
C PRO A 569 -1.26 16.25 30.72
N ILE A 570 -0.55 17.34 31.02
CA ILE A 570 0.90 17.41 30.95
C ILE A 570 1.46 17.75 32.32
N THR A 571 2.52 17.05 32.71
CA THR A 571 3.26 17.35 33.94
C THR A 571 4.51 18.12 33.53
N GLN A 572 4.61 19.37 33.96
CA GLN A 572 5.81 20.17 33.78
C GLN A 572 6.78 19.95 34.94
N GLY A 573 8.06 19.94 34.63
CA GLY A 573 9.13 19.81 35.60
C GLY A 573 10.43 20.43 35.11
N GLN A 574 11.47 20.30 35.91
CA GLN A 574 12.79 20.84 35.61
C GLN A 574 13.87 19.87 36.10
N ILE A 575 14.86 19.59 35.26
CA ILE A 575 16.05 18.82 35.63
C ILE A 575 17.26 19.73 35.41
N GLY A 576 17.90 20.15 36.50
CA GLY A 576 18.93 21.20 36.44
C GLY A 576 18.37 22.50 35.87
N ASN A 577 18.90 22.95 34.73
CA ASN A 577 18.43 24.15 34.04
C ASN A 577 17.53 23.84 32.83
N THR A 578 17.13 22.58 32.65
CA THR A 578 16.35 22.15 31.49
C THR A 578 14.89 21.90 31.89
N TYR A 579 13.97 22.55 31.19
CA TYR A 579 12.54 22.28 31.32
C TYR A 579 12.21 20.90 30.74
N VAL A 580 11.39 20.14 31.47
CA VAL A 580 10.94 18.81 31.07
C VAL A 580 9.43 18.78 31.05
N GLN A 581 8.87 18.23 29.99
CA GLN A 581 7.45 17.94 29.87
C GLN A 581 7.26 16.43 29.87
N LEU A 582 6.50 15.92 30.83
CA LEU A 582 6.07 14.53 30.92
C LEU A 582 4.61 14.42 30.48
N CYS A 583 4.34 13.50 29.56
CA CYS A 583 3.00 13.18 29.08
C CYS A 583 2.79 11.67 29.25
N GLU A 584 2.06 11.28 30.31
CA GLU A 584 1.76 9.88 30.58
C GLU A 584 0.65 9.40 29.65
N GLN A 585 0.96 8.45 28.77
CA GLN A 585 0.04 7.92 27.75
C GLN A 585 0.14 6.39 27.67
N PRO A 586 -0.88 5.67 27.17
CA PRO A 586 -0.87 4.21 27.08
C PRO A 586 -0.01 3.68 25.92
N THR A 587 1.29 4.00 25.91
CA THR A 587 2.26 3.77 24.82
C THR A 587 2.68 2.32 24.55
N ASN A 588 1.95 1.34 25.07
CA ASN A 588 2.28 -0.08 24.98
C ASN A 588 3.72 -0.45 25.43
N GLY A 589 4.21 0.23 26.47
CA GLY A 589 5.54 0.00 27.04
C GLY A 589 6.68 0.71 26.30
N ILE A 590 6.38 1.60 25.35
CA ILE A 590 7.37 2.44 24.67
C ILE A 590 7.54 3.77 25.42
N THR A 591 8.78 4.23 25.57
CA THR A 591 9.06 5.60 26.02
C THR A 591 9.46 6.45 24.83
N TYR A 592 8.72 7.54 24.59
CA TYR A 592 9.06 8.51 23.55
C TYR A 592 9.86 9.66 24.16
N PHE A 593 11.10 9.83 23.70
CA PHE A 593 11.98 10.91 24.13
C PHE A 593 12.15 11.92 23.00
N ARG A 594 11.95 13.21 23.31
CA ARG A 594 12.20 14.32 22.39
C ARG A 594 13.01 15.38 23.12
N CYS A 595 14.09 15.83 22.50
CA CYS A 595 14.90 16.95 22.98
C CYS A 595 14.81 18.07 21.94
N LEU A 596 14.56 19.30 22.39
CA LEU A 596 14.52 20.48 21.54
C LEU A 596 15.75 21.33 21.86
N LEU A 597 16.60 21.53 20.86
CA LEU A 597 17.81 22.33 20.99
C LEU A 597 17.60 23.65 20.24
N ASN A 598 17.73 24.77 20.95
CA ASN A 598 17.60 26.09 20.37
C ASN A 598 18.84 26.40 19.53
N THR A 599 18.65 26.70 18.24
CA THR A 599 19.73 27.01 17.29
C THR A 599 19.93 28.52 17.08
N PHE A 600 19.37 29.37 17.95
CA PHE A 600 19.49 30.82 17.85
C PHE A 600 20.94 31.31 17.84
N GLU A 601 21.79 30.75 18.70
CA GLU A 601 23.21 31.11 18.82
C GLU A 601 24.09 30.49 17.71
N LEU A 602 23.54 29.61 16.87
CA LEU A 602 24.29 29.02 15.76
C LEU A 602 24.59 30.13 14.73
N PRO A 603 25.86 30.33 14.33
CA PRO A 603 26.20 31.26 13.26
C PRO A 603 25.37 31.01 11.99
N ASN A 604 24.93 32.07 11.32
CA ASN A 604 24.03 31.95 10.17
C ASN A 604 24.63 31.11 9.03
N GLU A 605 25.95 31.17 8.85
CA GLU A 605 26.71 30.36 7.89
C GLU A 605 26.66 28.85 8.17
N LEU A 606 26.42 28.43 9.42
CA LEU A 606 26.29 27.01 9.80
C LEU A 606 24.85 26.50 9.73
N LYS A 607 23.85 27.40 9.69
CA LYS A 607 22.43 27.00 9.65
C LYS A 607 22.08 26.22 8.38
N SER A 608 22.70 26.53 7.25
CA SER A 608 22.52 25.81 5.98
C SER A 608 23.00 24.35 6.05
N TYR A 609 23.97 24.05 6.92
CA TYR A 609 24.50 22.69 7.12
C TYR A 609 23.74 21.88 8.16
N LEU A 610 22.82 22.49 8.92
CA LEU A 610 22.08 21.81 9.98
C LEU A 610 21.29 20.58 9.47
N PRO A 611 20.60 20.62 8.32
CA PRO A 611 19.92 19.43 7.79
C PRO A 611 20.89 18.27 7.52
N LEU A 612 22.07 18.56 6.96
CA LEU A 612 23.11 17.56 6.69
C LEU A 612 23.68 17.00 8.00
N PHE A 613 24.00 17.86 8.96
CA PHE A 613 24.51 17.46 10.27
C PHE A 613 23.53 16.52 10.99
N VAL A 614 22.23 16.88 11.03
CA VAL A 614 21.19 16.05 11.66
C VAL A 614 21.06 14.69 10.97
N ASN A 615 21.17 14.65 9.64
CA ASN A 615 21.11 13.38 8.88
C ASN A 615 22.28 12.43 9.20
N VAL A 616 23.49 12.99 9.34
CA VAL A 616 24.72 12.20 9.57
C VAL A 616 24.89 11.81 11.04
N LEU A 617 24.50 12.65 12.00
CA LEU A 617 24.73 12.41 13.43
C LEU A 617 24.04 11.14 13.96
N THR A 618 22.90 10.77 13.37
CA THR A 618 22.06 9.65 13.83
C THR A 618 22.26 8.36 13.04
N LYS A 619 23.16 8.37 12.05
CA LYS A 619 23.63 7.18 11.34
C LYS A 619 24.91 6.70 11.99
#